data_AF-I3IDM6-F1
#
_entry.id   AF-I3IDM6-F1
#
_cell.length_a   1.000
_cell.length_b   1.000
_cell.length_c   1.000
_cell.angle_alpha   90.00
_cell.angle_beta   90.00
_cell.angle_gamma   90.00
#
_symmetry.space_group_name_H-M   'P 1'
#
loop_
_entity.id
_entity.type
_entity.pdbx_description
1 polymer ?
#
loop_
_entity_poly.entity_id
_entity_poly.type
_entity_poly.pdbx_seq_one_letter_code
_entity_poly.pdbx_strand_id
1 'polypeptide(L)'
;MRVFLCAALLLVTCGSGFSNPSAANSLKPFTTDGCSLWLDGTPEQPNLWRHCCVAHDLAYWQGGTKEQRKQADEDILACVKLAQGTGMANYIYGNVRWGGSPYWMSNYRWGYGWDYLDGMWPRGYKVPTAEEQAQIDAQMPAAREVITRDAELNPVTDDKPVTPAP
;
A
#
# COMPACT_ATOMS: atom_id res chain seq x y z
N MET A 1 -58.04 54.52 18.26
CA MET A 1 -57.41 54.00 17.03
C MET A 1 -55.93 54.41 17.03
N ARG A 2 -55.04 53.53 17.48
CA ARG A 2 -53.58 53.58 17.27
C ARG A 2 -53.08 52.15 17.22
N VAL A 3 -52.85 51.67 16.00
CA VAL A 3 -52.31 50.35 15.71
C VAL A 3 -50.79 50.44 15.91
N PHE A 4 -50.23 49.67 16.84
CA PHE A 4 -48.78 49.51 16.96
C PHE A 4 -48.39 48.24 16.19
N LEU A 5 -47.78 48.43 15.02
CA LEU A 5 -47.08 47.36 14.30
C LEU A 5 -45.74 47.10 15.01
N CYS A 6 -45.57 45.93 15.62
CA CYS A 6 -44.26 45.42 15.99
C CYS A 6 -43.62 44.76 14.76
N ALA A 7 -42.66 45.46 14.13
CA ALA A 7 -41.83 44.89 13.09
C ALA A 7 -40.84 43.89 13.73
N ALA A 8 -40.97 42.61 13.37
CA ALA A 8 -40.01 41.57 13.76
C ALA A 8 -38.72 41.74 12.93
N LEU A 9 -37.63 42.11 13.61
CA LEU A 9 -36.31 42.25 13.00
C LEU A 9 -35.68 40.84 12.91
N LEU A 10 -35.70 40.25 11.71
CA LEU A 10 -35.01 38.98 11.43
C LEU A 10 -33.50 39.23 11.35
N LEU A 11 -32.79 38.97 12.46
CA LEU A 11 -31.34 38.87 12.49
C LEU A 11 -30.91 37.58 11.76
N VAL A 12 -30.58 37.73 10.46
CA VAL A 12 -29.86 36.71 9.70
C VAL A 12 -28.45 36.63 10.27
N THR A 13 -28.24 35.70 11.20
CA THR A 13 -26.90 35.35 11.67
C THR A 13 -26.19 34.61 10.54
N CYS A 14 -25.16 35.23 9.99
CA CYS A 14 -24.25 34.60 9.05
C CYS A 14 -23.49 33.52 9.83
N GLY A 15 -24.01 32.29 9.82
CA GLY A 15 -23.37 31.14 10.43
C GLY A 15 -22.00 30.96 9.80
N SER A 16 -20.95 31.33 10.53
CA SER A 16 -19.58 31.01 10.19
C SER A 16 -19.46 29.49 10.21
N GLY A 17 -19.47 28.87 9.03
CA GLY A 17 -19.22 27.45 8.89
C GLY A 17 -17.83 27.15 9.43
N PHE A 18 -17.75 26.48 10.58
CA PHE A 18 -16.51 25.88 11.03
C PHE A 18 -16.10 24.86 9.96
N SER A 19 -15.03 25.17 9.22
CA SER A 19 -14.37 24.17 8.39
C SER A 19 -13.83 23.11 9.34
N ASN A 20 -14.46 21.93 9.38
CA ASN A 20 -13.83 20.78 10.02
C ASN A 20 -12.44 20.62 9.38
N PRO A 21 -11.35 20.55 10.16
CA PRO A 21 -10.07 20.15 9.60
C PRO A 21 -10.31 18.81 8.91
N SER A 22 -10.05 18.75 7.60
CA SER A 22 -10.09 17.51 6.83
C SER A 22 -9.38 16.45 7.66
N ALA A 23 -10.09 15.38 8.05
CA ALA A 23 -9.51 14.29 8.79
C ALA A 23 -8.24 13.87 8.04
N ALA A 24 -7.08 14.07 8.66
CA ALA A 24 -5.81 13.71 8.04
C ALA A 24 -5.92 12.24 7.61
N ASN A 25 -5.61 11.95 6.34
CA ASN A 25 -5.65 10.59 5.81
C ASN A 25 -4.71 9.72 6.67
N SER A 26 -5.30 8.87 7.52
CA SER A 26 -4.56 8.10 8.51
C SER A 26 -4.01 6.86 7.86
N LEU A 27 -2.71 6.61 8.06
CA LEU A 27 -2.07 5.39 7.59
C LEU A 27 -2.71 4.17 8.27
N LYS A 28 -3.21 3.24 7.48
CA LYS A 28 -3.75 1.96 7.96
C LYS A 28 -2.60 1.05 8.40
N PRO A 29 -2.81 0.15 9.37
CA PRO A 29 -1.83 -0.86 9.74
C PRO A 29 -1.31 -1.62 8.53
N PHE A 30 -0.01 -1.93 8.52
CA PHE A 30 0.58 -2.76 7.48
C PHE A 30 -0.04 -4.17 7.49
N THR A 31 -0.39 -4.65 6.30
CA THR A 31 -0.90 -6.00 6.05
C THR A 31 -0.24 -6.55 4.80
N THR A 32 0.03 -7.84 4.76
CA THR A 32 0.49 -8.56 3.56
C THR A 32 -0.37 -9.81 3.38
N ASP A 33 -0.69 -10.13 2.14
CA ASP A 33 -1.31 -11.41 1.75
C ASP A 33 -0.33 -12.32 0.98
N GLY A 34 0.94 -11.91 0.83
CA GLY A 34 1.92 -12.57 0.00
C GLY A 34 1.89 -12.00 -1.41
N CYS A 35 1.86 -12.83 -2.44
CA CYS A 35 1.81 -12.38 -3.83
C CYS A 35 0.37 -12.02 -4.31
N SER A 36 -0.51 -11.64 -3.38
CA SER A 36 -1.91 -11.26 -3.56
C SER A 36 -2.74 -12.23 -4.43
N LEU A 37 -2.90 -11.91 -5.72
CA LEU A 37 -3.68 -12.71 -6.68
C LEU A 37 -2.85 -13.78 -7.37
N TRP A 38 -1.58 -13.95 -6.98
CA TRP A 38 -0.65 -14.88 -7.58
C TRP A 38 -0.15 -15.92 -6.59
N LEU A 39 0.47 -16.97 -7.13
CA LEU A 39 1.08 -18.03 -6.34
C LEU A 39 2.31 -17.50 -5.61
N ASP A 40 2.49 -17.93 -4.36
CA ASP A 40 3.63 -17.63 -3.49
C ASP A 40 4.87 -18.52 -3.76
N GLY A 41 4.69 -19.54 -4.59
CA GLY A 41 5.67 -20.57 -4.84
C GLY A 41 5.22 -21.59 -5.88
N THR A 42 6.00 -22.65 -6.06
CA THR A 42 5.62 -23.79 -6.91
C THR A 42 4.74 -24.76 -6.13
N PRO A 43 4.06 -25.72 -6.79
CA PRO A 43 3.35 -26.79 -6.08
C PRO A 43 4.23 -27.57 -5.08
N GLU A 44 5.52 -27.73 -5.38
CA GLU A 44 6.48 -28.43 -4.52
C GLU A 44 7.03 -27.53 -3.39
N GLN A 45 7.15 -26.22 -3.62
CA GLN A 45 7.65 -25.25 -2.66
C GLN A 45 6.69 -24.05 -2.62
N PRO A 46 5.56 -24.14 -1.89
CA PRO A 46 4.44 -23.21 -2.01
C PRO A 46 4.72 -21.78 -1.54
N ASN A 47 5.80 -21.56 -0.78
CA ASN A 47 6.19 -20.25 -0.25
C ASN A 47 7.53 -19.74 -0.83
N LEU A 48 8.03 -20.37 -1.90
CA LEU A 48 9.39 -20.18 -2.41
C LEU A 48 9.80 -18.71 -2.61
N TRP A 49 8.90 -17.86 -3.09
CA TRP A 49 9.18 -16.44 -3.32
C TRP A 49 8.23 -15.50 -2.54
N ARG A 50 7.44 -16.03 -1.61
CA ARG A 50 6.52 -15.23 -0.77
C ARG A 50 7.24 -14.07 -0.08
N HIS A 51 8.43 -14.32 0.45
CA HIS A 51 9.26 -13.32 1.12
C HIS A 51 9.58 -12.11 0.22
N CYS A 52 9.72 -12.32 -1.11
CA CYS A 52 9.91 -11.23 -2.06
C CYS A 52 8.66 -10.35 -2.18
N CYS A 53 7.47 -10.97 -2.19
CA CYS A 53 6.19 -10.27 -2.26
C CYS A 53 5.90 -9.51 -0.95
N VAL A 54 6.18 -10.10 0.21
CA VAL A 54 6.00 -9.44 1.52
C VAL A 54 6.89 -8.19 1.65
N ALA A 55 8.13 -8.25 1.17
CA ALA A 55 9.01 -7.09 1.15
C ALA A 55 8.51 -5.99 0.19
N HIS A 56 7.97 -6.40 -0.96
CA HIS A 56 7.36 -5.51 -1.96
C HIS A 56 6.11 -4.81 -1.42
N ASP A 57 5.24 -5.55 -0.72
CA ASP A 57 4.06 -5.05 -0.04
C ASP A 57 4.41 -3.93 0.94
N LEU A 58 5.52 -4.05 1.70
CA LEU A 58 5.93 -3.00 2.63
C LEU A 58 6.23 -1.68 1.91
N ALA A 59 6.86 -1.72 0.73
CA ALA A 59 7.10 -0.53 -0.08
C ALA A 59 5.78 0.01 -0.67
N TYR A 60 4.92 -0.88 -1.16
CA TYR A 60 3.62 -0.54 -1.72
C TYR A 60 2.66 0.04 -0.69
N TRP A 61 2.74 -0.39 0.56
CA TRP A 61 1.96 0.15 1.67
C TRP A 61 2.30 1.63 1.91
N GLN A 62 3.60 1.97 1.90
CA GLN A 62 4.10 3.34 2.08
C GLN A 62 3.70 4.28 0.94
N GLY A 63 3.79 3.80 -0.31
CA GLY A 63 3.63 4.63 -1.50
C GLY A 63 4.83 5.55 -1.74
N GLY A 64 4.63 6.65 -2.46
CA GLY A 64 5.70 7.58 -2.86
C GLY A 64 5.75 7.86 -4.36
N THR A 65 6.91 8.25 -4.87
CA THR A 65 7.11 8.64 -6.27
C THR A 65 6.99 7.47 -7.23
N LYS A 66 6.88 7.78 -8.53
CA LYS A 66 6.89 6.78 -9.60
C LYS A 66 8.22 6.04 -9.67
N GLU A 67 9.33 6.72 -9.36
CA GLU A 67 10.68 6.18 -9.33
C GLU A 67 10.85 5.22 -8.16
N GLN A 68 10.32 5.55 -6.97
CA GLN A 68 10.31 4.65 -5.82
C GLN A 68 9.51 3.38 -6.10
N ARG A 69 8.35 3.50 -6.77
CA ARG A 69 7.60 2.33 -7.23
C ARG A 69 8.41 1.49 -8.20
N LYS A 70 9.07 2.12 -9.18
CA LYS A 70 9.91 1.41 -10.16
C LYS A 70 11.03 0.64 -9.45
N GLN A 71 11.67 1.26 -8.46
CA GLN A 71 12.70 0.60 -7.66
C GLN A 71 12.14 -0.61 -6.89
N ALA A 72 11.01 -0.45 -6.20
CA ALA A 72 10.38 -1.57 -5.49
C ALA A 72 10.03 -2.73 -6.44
N ASP A 73 9.55 -2.41 -7.64
CA ASP A 73 9.26 -3.42 -8.68
C ASP A 73 10.56 -4.06 -9.22
N GLU A 74 11.67 -3.33 -9.32
CA GLU A 74 12.98 -3.88 -9.69
C GLU A 74 13.59 -4.75 -8.58
N ASP A 75 13.29 -4.44 -7.31
CA ASP A 75 13.74 -5.23 -6.15
C ASP A 75 13.03 -6.59 -6.09
N ILE A 76 11.72 -6.66 -6.32
CA ILE A 76 11.00 -7.94 -6.42
C ILE A 76 11.47 -8.76 -7.64
N LEU A 77 11.77 -8.11 -8.78
CA LEU A 77 12.36 -8.78 -9.94
C LEU A 77 13.69 -9.44 -9.56
N ALA A 78 14.58 -8.71 -8.89
CA ALA A 78 15.87 -9.25 -8.46
C ALA A 78 15.71 -10.40 -7.46
N CYS A 79 14.82 -10.24 -6.47
CA CYS A 79 14.56 -11.25 -5.44
C CYS A 79 13.99 -12.55 -6.03
N VAL A 80 12.94 -12.48 -6.84
CA VAL A 80 12.32 -13.66 -7.48
C VAL A 80 13.30 -14.33 -8.44
N LYS A 81 14.17 -13.56 -9.11
CA LYS A 81 15.20 -14.12 -9.99
C LYS A 81 16.17 -15.00 -9.21
N LEU A 82 16.51 -14.64 -7.97
CA LEU A 82 17.33 -15.46 -7.08
C LEU A 82 16.55 -16.68 -6.56
N ALA A 83 15.28 -16.52 -6.20
CA ALA A 83 14.46 -17.59 -5.61
C ALA A 83 14.03 -18.68 -6.61
N GLN A 84 13.67 -18.29 -7.84
CA GLN A 84 13.05 -19.21 -8.83
C GLN A 84 13.63 -19.07 -10.24
N GLY A 85 14.24 -17.93 -10.58
CA GLY A 85 14.87 -17.70 -11.88
C GLY A 85 14.18 -16.66 -12.76
N THR A 86 14.85 -16.32 -13.87
CA THR A 86 14.52 -15.17 -14.74
C THR A 86 13.10 -15.21 -15.33
N GLY A 87 12.58 -16.39 -15.66
CA GLY A 87 11.26 -16.54 -16.27
C GLY A 87 10.14 -16.07 -15.35
N MET A 88 10.08 -16.61 -14.13
CA MET A 88 9.09 -16.21 -13.12
C MET A 88 9.30 -14.75 -12.69
N ALA A 89 10.55 -14.32 -12.54
CA ALA A 89 10.89 -12.95 -12.16
C ALA A 89 10.33 -11.92 -13.15
N ASN A 90 10.55 -12.11 -14.46
CA ASN A 90 10.02 -11.23 -15.49
C ASN A 90 8.48 -11.25 -15.54
N TYR A 91 7.87 -12.41 -15.30
CA TYR A 91 6.42 -12.54 -15.24
C TYR A 91 5.83 -11.72 -14.08
N ILE A 92 6.35 -11.91 -12.87
CA ILE A 92 5.90 -11.16 -11.68
C ILE A 92 6.14 -9.67 -11.89
N TYR A 93 7.32 -9.27 -12.36
CA TYR A 93 7.65 -7.88 -12.68
C TYR A 93 6.61 -7.25 -13.62
N GLY A 94 6.29 -7.90 -14.75
CA GLY A 94 5.29 -7.39 -15.69
C GLY A 94 3.91 -7.16 -15.05
N ASN A 95 3.48 -8.10 -14.20
CA ASN A 95 2.20 -8.01 -13.50
C ASN A 95 2.20 -6.90 -12.44
N VAL A 96 3.25 -6.76 -11.61
CA VAL A 96 3.29 -5.67 -10.60
C VAL A 96 3.39 -4.29 -11.26
N ARG A 97 4.09 -4.16 -12.40
CA ARG A 97 4.16 -2.90 -13.16
C ARG A 97 2.80 -2.44 -13.67
N TRP A 98 1.90 -3.36 -14.01
CA TRP A 98 0.54 -3.04 -14.47
C TRP A 98 -0.49 -3.03 -13.34
N GLY A 99 -0.64 -4.15 -12.63
CA GLY A 99 -1.64 -4.36 -11.58
C GLY A 99 -1.37 -3.57 -10.29
N GLY A 100 -0.13 -3.14 -10.06
CA GLY A 100 0.26 -2.33 -8.91
C GLY A 100 0.03 -0.82 -9.07
N SER A 101 -0.61 -0.36 -10.15
CA SER A 101 -0.83 1.08 -10.38
C SER A 101 -1.61 1.73 -9.23
N PRO A 102 -1.24 2.95 -8.79
CA PRO A 102 -1.97 3.65 -7.71
C PRO A 102 -3.39 4.09 -8.11
N TYR A 103 -3.76 3.95 -9.40
CA TYR A 103 -5.07 4.32 -9.94
C TYR A 103 -6.07 3.16 -9.95
N TRP A 104 -5.67 1.98 -9.50
CA TRP A 104 -6.59 0.87 -9.28
C TRP A 104 -7.17 0.93 -7.87
N MET A 105 -8.44 0.56 -7.71
CA MET A 105 -9.08 0.44 -6.39
C MET A 105 -8.74 -0.90 -5.69
N SER A 106 -7.60 -1.51 -6.04
CA SER A 106 -7.15 -2.75 -5.41
C SER A 106 -6.55 -2.50 -4.02
N ASN A 107 -6.54 -3.56 -3.20
CA ASN A 107 -5.92 -3.60 -1.88
C ASN A 107 -4.39 -3.75 -1.93
N TYR A 108 -3.80 -3.99 -3.12
CA TYR A 108 -2.36 -4.13 -3.37
C TYR A 108 -1.80 -3.01 -4.28
N ARG A 109 -2.53 -1.90 -4.44
CA ARG A 109 -2.06 -0.76 -5.25
C ARG A 109 -0.87 -0.06 -4.59
N TRP A 110 -0.08 0.66 -5.38
CA TRP A 110 0.91 1.59 -4.83
C TRP A 110 0.26 2.63 -3.90
N GLY A 111 0.73 2.72 -2.66
CA GLY A 111 0.16 3.53 -1.58
C GLY A 111 -1.09 2.92 -0.91
N TYR A 112 -1.24 1.59 -0.87
CA TYR A 112 -2.46 0.97 -0.33
C TYR A 112 -2.67 1.19 1.17
N GLY A 113 -1.63 1.54 1.93
CA GLY A 113 -1.73 1.92 3.33
C GLY A 113 -2.59 3.16 3.57
N TRP A 114 -2.72 4.02 2.56
CA TRP A 114 -3.51 5.24 2.61
C TRP A 114 -4.94 5.02 2.10
N ASP A 115 -5.83 5.99 2.31
CA ASP A 115 -7.08 6.02 1.55
C ASP A 115 -6.83 6.19 0.05
N TYR A 116 -7.70 5.59 -0.76
CA TYR A 116 -7.62 5.65 -2.21
C TYR A 116 -7.75 7.10 -2.72
N LEU A 117 -8.70 7.83 -2.13
CA LEU A 117 -8.92 9.23 -2.45
C LEU A 117 -8.09 10.13 -1.53
N ASP A 118 -7.46 11.13 -2.13
CA ASP A 118 -6.85 12.27 -1.45
C ASP A 118 -7.59 13.54 -1.94
N GLY A 119 -8.60 13.94 -1.17
CA GLY A 119 -9.62 14.87 -1.64
C GLY A 119 -10.51 14.24 -2.72
N MET A 120 -10.60 14.87 -3.89
CA MET A 120 -11.45 14.41 -5.01
C MET A 120 -10.73 13.49 -6.00
N TRP A 121 -9.42 13.26 -5.83
CA TRP A 121 -8.58 12.53 -6.79
C TRP A 121 -7.92 11.31 -6.14
N PRO A 122 -7.59 10.27 -6.92
CA PRO A 122 -6.76 9.19 -6.40
C PRO A 122 -5.42 9.72 -5.87
N ARG A 123 -4.93 9.17 -4.76
CA ARG A 123 -3.64 9.56 -4.15
C ARG A 123 -2.48 9.51 -5.14
N GLY A 124 -2.49 8.55 -6.07
CA GLY A 124 -1.50 8.48 -7.15
C GLY A 124 -0.08 8.24 -6.63
N TYR A 125 0.87 9.00 -7.17
CA TYR A 125 2.29 8.97 -6.80
C TYR A 125 2.67 10.07 -5.80
N LYS A 126 1.73 10.45 -4.91
CA LYS A 126 1.97 11.48 -3.90
C LYS A 126 3.12 11.04 -2.98
N VAL A 127 4.10 11.94 -2.84
CA VAL A 127 5.17 11.82 -1.84
C VAL A 127 4.57 12.05 -0.46
N PRO A 128 4.83 11.18 0.54
CA PRO A 128 4.40 11.42 1.91
C PRO A 128 4.82 12.81 2.41
N THR A 129 3.89 13.56 3.02
CA THR A 129 4.24 14.79 3.75
C THR A 129 5.07 14.46 4.99
N ALA A 130 5.58 15.48 5.70
CA ALA A 130 6.28 15.27 6.96
C ALA A 130 5.38 14.59 8.01
N GLU A 131 4.09 14.95 8.09
CA GLU A 131 3.16 14.27 9.01
C GLU A 131 2.84 12.84 8.57
N GLU A 132 2.69 12.59 7.27
CA GLU A 132 2.47 11.25 6.74
C GLU A 132 3.72 10.36 6.95
N GLN A 133 4.92 10.90 6.77
CA GLN A 133 6.17 10.20 7.03
C GLN A 133 6.31 9.85 8.52
N ALA A 134 5.94 10.74 9.44
CA ALA A 134 5.94 10.44 10.87
C ALA A 134 5.00 9.27 11.22
N GLN A 135 3.86 9.12 10.53
CA GLN A 135 2.96 7.97 10.69
C GLN A 135 3.59 6.68 10.17
N ILE A 136 4.26 6.74 9.01
CA ILE A 136 5.02 5.60 8.45
C ILE A 136 6.04 5.14 9.49
N ASP A 137 6.89 6.06 9.96
CA ASP A 137 7.97 5.75 10.90
C ASP A 137 7.45 5.18 12.22
N ALA A 138 6.34 5.73 12.74
CA ALA A 138 5.71 5.25 13.97
C ALA A 138 5.15 3.82 13.83
N GLN A 139 4.68 3.42 12.65
CA GLN A 139 4.13 2.09 12.41
C GLN A 139 5.17 1.06 11.93
N MET A 140 6.37 1.49 11.54
CA MET A 140 7.44 0.59 11.05
C MET A 140 7.76 -0.59 11.98
N PRO A 141 7.86 -0.43 13.32
CA PRO A 141 8.11 -1.56 14.20
C PRO A 141 7.04 -2.65 14.09
N ALA A 142 5.76 -2.26 14.09
CA ALA A 142 4.64 -3.19 13.95
C ALA A 142 4.60 -3.82 12.55
N ALA A 143 4.92 -3.05 11.50
CA ALA A 143 5.03 -3.59 10.15
C ALA A 143 6.12 -4.68 10.05
N ARG A 144 7.27 -4.45 10.69
CA ARG A 144 8.35 -5.45 10.76
C ARG A 144 7.94 -6.70 11.52
N GLU A 145 7.19 -6.56 12.61
CA GLU A 145 6.65 -7.70 13.35
C GLU A 145 5.71 -8.55 12.48
N VAL A 146 4.86 -7.93 11.66
CA VAL A 146 4.01 -8.64 10.69
C VAL A 146 4.86 -9.42 9.67
N ILE A 147 5.94 -8.84 9.16
CA ILE A 147 6.86 -9.50 8.23
C ILE A 147 7.57 -10.69 8.90
N THR A 148 8.07 -10.51 10.12
CA THR A 148 8.72 -11.58 10.88
C THR A 148 7.74 -12.74 11.11
N ARG A 149 6.52 -12.45 11.55
CA ARG A 149 5.49 -13.46 11.75
C ARG A 149 5.11 -14.16 10.44
N ASP A 150 5.04 -13.43 9.33
CA ASP A 150 4.77 -14.03 8.02
C ASP A 150 5.84 -15.05 7.62
N ALA A 151 7.12 -14.70 7.81
CA ALA A 151 8.25 -15.59 7.53
C ALA A 151 8.26 -16.84 8.43
N GLU A 152 7.83 -16.72 9.69
CA GLU A 152 7.68 -17.86 10.61
C GLU A 152 6.54 -18.80 10.20
N LEU A 153 5.41 -18.24 9.74
CA LEU A 153 4.24 -19.01 9.33
C LEU A 153 4.39 -19.62 7.93
N ASN A 154 5.18 -18.99 7.06
CA ASN A 154 5.35 -19.37 5.66
C ASN A 154 6.83 -19.56 5.29
N PRO A 155 7.53 -20.53 5.92
CA PRO A 155 8.94 -20.73 5.64
C PRO A 155 9.16 -21.24 4.20
N VAL A 156 10.30 -20.85 3.62
CA VAL A 156 10.83 -21.51 2.42
C VAL A 156 11.20 -22.94 2.81
N THR A 157 10.84 -23.91 1.97
CA THR A 157 11.09 -25.34 2.23
C THR A 157 12.37 -25.76 1.48
N ASP A 158 13.42 -26.13 2.22
CA ASP A 158 14.76 -26.40 1.67
C ASP A 158 14.95 -27.83 1.13
N ASP A 159 13.88 -28.60 0.91
CA ASP A 159 13.98 -30.06 0.79
C ASP A 159 14.36 -30.59 -0.62
N LYS A 160 14.70 -29.73 -1.60
CA LYS A 160 15.16 -30.22 -2.91
C LYS A 160 16.43 -29.51 -3.41
N PRO A 161 17.45 -30.27 -3.86
CA PRO A 161 18.59 -29.70 -4.57
C PRO A 161 18.08 -28.93 -5.78
N VAL A 162 18.55 -27.69 -5.93
CA VAL A 162 18.50 -26.98 -7.21
C VAL A 162 19.16 -27.89 -8.24
N THR A 163 18.37 -28.60 -9.04
CA THR A 163 18.92 -29.29 -10.21
C THR A 163 19.54 -28.21 -11.09
N PRO A 164 20.86 -28.22 -11.33
CA PRO A 164 21.47 -27.22 -12.18
C PRO A 164 20.80 -27.30 -13.56
N ALA A 165 20.43 -26.15 -14.09
CA ALA A 165 19.92 -26.05 -15.46
C ALA A 165 20.95 -26.68 -16.43
N PRO A 166 20.50 -27.32 -17.52
CA PRO A 166 21.39 -27.96 -18.50
C PRO A 166 22.36 -26.96 -19.15
#